data_AF-A0A3L8Q4E2-F1
#
_entry.id   AF-A0A3L8Q4E2-F1
#
_cell.length_a   1.000
_cell.length_b   1.000
_cell.length_c   1.000
_cell.angle_alpha   90.00
_cell.angle_beta   90.00
_cell.angle_gamma   90.00
#
_symmetry.space_group_name_H-M   'P 1'
#
loop_
_entity.id
_entity.type
_entity.pdbx_description
1 polymer ?
#
loop_
_entity_poly.entity_id
_entity_poly.type
_entity_poly.pdbx_seq_one_letter_code
_entity_poly.pdbx_strand_id
1 'polypeptide(L)'
;SHREDTHGGDGDPGERGDPGAAFSAALRELERSPPGRGGRLALVEAALAALPALGAERSLAAYNALLRLLPRGAWVPRGAVQRLLFPFPRQQECGLRLLECMERHGVMPDAETRFLLLGVFGPRSRPLRKLQRMQFWLPRLRHLDPHPLPPRLPPGLAAARLGLQRIAAEPGATVTL
;
A
#
# COMPACT_ATOMS: atom_id res chain seq x y z
N SER A 1 -55.12 -8.48 17.57
CA SER A 1 -54.21 -7.43 18.06
C SER A 1 -52.81 -7.71 17.53
N HIS A 2 -52.52 -7.11 16.38
CA HIS A 2 -51.27 -7.19 15.65
C HIS A 2 -50.31 -6.17 16.29
N ARG A 3 -49.15 -6.60 16.78
CA ARG A 3 -48.05 -5.68 17.13
C ARG A 3 -47.01 -5.79 16.04
N GLU A 4 -47.00 -4.78 15.20
CA GLU A 4 -45.87 -4.40 14.37
C GLU A 4 -44.77 -3.86 15.28
N ASP A 5 -43.69 -4.63 15.45
CA ASP A 5 -42.45 -4.10 15.99
C ASP A 5 -41.60 -3.63 14.81
N THR A 6 -41.75 -2.35 14.49
CA THR A 6 -40.82 -1.58 13.67
C THR A 6 -39.77 -0.96 14.59
N HIS A 7 -38.50 -1.32 14.42
CA HIS A 7 -37.34 -0.40 14.42
C HIS A 7 -36.03 -1.15 14.63
N GLY A 8 -35.10 -0.89 13.73
CA GLY A 8 -33.73 -1.37 13.80
C GLY A 8 -33.16 -1.48 12.40
N GLY A 9 -33.34 -0.43 11.58
CA GLY A 9 -32.61 -0.30 10.32
C GLY A 9 -31.13 -0.21 10.64
N ASP A 10 -30.46 -1.36 10.60
CA ASP A 10 -29.02 -1.46 10.64
C ASP A 10 -28.51 -0.69 9.43
N GLY A 11 -27.95 0.49 9.68
CA GLY A 11 -27.46 1.38 8.64
C GLY A 11 -26.44 0.63 7.80
N ASP A 12 -26.78 0.46 6.52
CA ASP A 12 -25.90 -0.11 5.51
C ASP A 12 -24.52 0.54 5.58
N PRO A 13 -23.43 -0.19 5.88
CA PRO A 13 -22.08 0.37 5.86
C PRO A 13 -21.59 0.66 4.42
N GLY A 14 -22.43 0.41 3.40
CA GLY A 14 -22.14 0.58 1.98
C GLY A 14 -22.02 2.01 1.46
N GLU A 15 -22.40 3.04 2.22
CA GLU A 15 -22.44 4.43 1.73
C GLU A 15 -21.22 5.30 2.10
N ARG A 16 -20.18 4.72 2.70
CA ARG A 16 -18.88 5.41 2.81
C ARG A 16 -18.15 5.25 1.49
N GLY A 17 -18.27 6.25 0.60
CA GLY A 17 -17.59 6.28 -0.69
C GLY A 17 -16.11 5.88 -0.58
N ASP A 18 -15.60 5.16 -1.59
CA ASP A 18 -14.25 4.55 -1.55
C ASP A 18 -13.20 5.59 -1.09
N PRO A 19 -12.65 5.47 0.13
CA PRO A 19 -11.70 6.44 0.67
C PRO A 19 -10.45 6.55 -0.23
N GLY A 20 -10.07 5.46 -0.90
CA GLY A 20 -8.99 5.46 -1.88
C GLY A 20 -9.32 6.30 -3.11
N ALA A 21 -10.57 6.25 -3.59
CA ALA A 21 -11.01 7.04 -4.74
C ALA A 21 -10.97 8.55 -4.45
N ALA A 22 -11.51 8.97 -3.30
CA ALA A 22 -11.50 10.37 -2.88
C ALA A 22 -10.06 10.92 -2.73
N PHE A 23 -9.19 10.16 -2.07
CA PHE A 23 -7.78 10.51 -1.94
C PHE A 23 -7.08 10.60 -3.30
N SER A 24 -7.30 9.61 -4.19
CA SER A 24 -6.72 9.64 -5.54
C SER A 24 -7.21 10.81 -6.39
N ALA A 25 -8.45 11.27 -6.17
CA ALA A 25 -9.01 12.43 -6.85
C ALA A 25 -8.36 13.73 -6.36
N ALA A 26 -8.17 13.88 -5.04
CA ALA A 26 -7.46 15.02 -4.46
C ALA A 26 -6.00 15.11 -4.97
N LEU A 27 -5.29 13.98 -5.06
CA LEU A 27 -3.94 13.97 -5.62
C LEU A 27 -3.90 14.32 -7.11
N ARG A 28 -4.92 13.94 -7.89
CA ARG A 28 -5.05 14.32 -9.30
C ARG A 28 -5.25 15.83 -9.49
N GLU A 29 -5.97 16.48 -8.58
CA GLU A 29 -6.07 17.95 -8.58
C GLU A 29 -4.70 18.59 -8.35
N LEU A 30 -3.95 18.07 -7.38
CA LEU A 30 -2.62 18.57 -7.04
C LEU A 30 -1.58 18.33 -8.14
N GLU A 31 -1.80 17.32 -9.00
CA GLU A 31 -0.98 17.10 -10.20
C GLU A 31 -1.08 18.27 -11.20
N ARG A 32 -2.20 19.01 -11.23
CA ARG A 32 -2.37 20.17 -12.13
C ARG A 32 -1.51 21.38 -11.74
N SER A 33 -1.29 21.57 -10.43
CA SER A 33 -0.45 22.65 -9.91
C SER A 33 0.52 22.10 -8.84
N PRO A 34 1.55 21.36 -9.28
CA PRO A 34 2.42 20.65 -8.35
C PRO A 34 3.45 21.62 -7.73
N PRO A 35 3.84 21.42 -6.46
CA PRO A 35 4.88 22.22 -5.82
C PRO A 35 6.24 22.04 -6.52
N GLY A 36 7.24 22.85 -6.14
CA GLY A 36 8.61 22.70 -6.61
C GLY A 36 9.18 21.30 -6.32
N ARG A 37 10.28 20.91 -6.99
CA ARG A 37 10.86 19.54 -6.94
C ARG A 37 11.09 19.01 -5.51
N GLY A 38 11.56 19.85 -4.59
CA GLY A 38 11.73 19.49 -3.17
C GLY A 38 10.40 19.33 -2.42
N GLY A 39 9.43 20.20 -2.72
CA GLY A 39 8.10 20.15 -2.11
C GLY A 39 7.29 18.91 -2.53
N ARG A 40 7.45 18.44 -3.78
CA ARG A 40 6.80 17.21 -4.27
C ARG A 40 7.23 15.98 -3.48
N LEU A 41 8.52 15.89 -3.13
CA LEU A 41 9.03 14.77 -2.36
C LEU A 41 8.43 14.77 -0.94
N ALA A 42 8.49 15.91 -0.25
CA ALA A 42 7.93 16.06 1.09
C ALA A 42 6.41 15.82 1.12
N LEU A 43 5.69 16.29 0.10
CA LEU A 43 4.28 16.04 -0.09
C LEU A 43 3.98 14.55 -0.23
N VAL A 44 4.71 13.83 -1.09
CA VAL A 44 4.51 12.38 -1.27
C VAL A 44 4.84 11.62 0.01
N GLU A 45 5.90 11.98 0.73
CA GLU A 45 6.24 11.37 2.02
C GLU A 45 5.14 11.60 3.07
N ALA A 46 4.62 12.82 3.18
CA ALA A 46 3.53 13.15 4.10
C ALA A 46 2.22 12.44 3.73
N ALA A 47 1.87 12.44 2.45
CA ALA A 47 0.66 11.79 1.94
C ALA A 47 0.73 10.26 2.10
N LEU A 48 1.90 9.66 1.90
CA LEU A 48 2.14 8.24 2.15
C LEU A 48 1.94 7.89 3.63
N ALA A 49 2.40 8.74 4.55
CA ALA A 49 2.21 8.55 5.99
C ALA A 49 0.73 8.69 6.42
N ALA A 50 -0.05 9.50 5.69
CA ALA A 50 -1.47 9.72 5.95
C ALA A 50 -2.40 8.60 5.41
N LEU A 51 -1.92 7.73 4.52
CA LEU A 51 -2.75 6.69 3.89
C LEU A 51 -3.58 5.85 4.87
N PRO A 52 -3.04 5.35 6.01
CA PRO A 52 -3.81 4.51 6.94
C PRO A 52 -4.91 5.30 7.65
N ALA A 53 -4.64 6.56 8.01
CA ALA A 53 -5.64 7.43 8.65
C ALA A 53 -6.80 7.75 7.70
N LEU A 54 -6.53 7.74 6.39
CA LEU A 54 -7.50 7.97 5.34
C LEU A 54 -8.17 6.69 4.83
N GLY A 55 -7.76 5.50 5.29
CA GLY A 55 -8.30 4.22 4.80
C GLY A 55 -7.91 3.88 3.36
N ALA A 56 -6.89 4.53 2.81
CA ALA A 56 -6.45 4.39 1.42
C ALA A 56 -5.20 3.48 1.28
N GLU A 57 -4.73 2.87 2.37
CA GLU A 57 -3.48 2.11 2.42
C GLU A 57 -3.46 0.83 1.57
N ARG A 58 -4.65 0.30 1.22
CA ARG A 58 -4.81 -0.85 0.31
C ARG A 58 -5.14 -0.47 -1.13
N SER A 59 -5.23 0.82 -1.45
CA SER A 59 -5.61 1.30 -2.78
C SER A 59 -4.41 1.43 -3.72
N LEU A 60 -4.33 0.57 -4.73
CA LEU A 60 -3.32 0.67 -5.80
C LEU A 60 -3.39 2.03 -6.52
N ALA A 61 -4.60 2.55 -6.74
CA ALA A 61 -4.81 3.84 -7.39
C ALA A 61 -4.19 5.01 -6.59
N ALA A 62 -4.24 4.95 -5.25
CA ALA A 62 -3.60 5.94 -4.38
C ALA A 62 -2.07 5.95 -4.56
N TYR A 63 -1.43 4.78 -4.58
CA TYR A 63 0.02 4.68 -4.81
C TYR A 63 0.43 5.17 -6.20
N ASN A 64 -0.31 4.80 -7.25
CA ASN A 64 -0.05 5.29 -8.61
C ASN A 64 -0.25 6.82 -8.71
N ALA A 65 -1.25 7.39 -8.02
CA ALA A 65 -1.42 8.83 -7.94
C ALA A 65 -0.24 9.53 -7.24
N LEU A 66 0.28 8.99 -6.13
CA LEU A 66 1.48 9.50 -5.47
C LEU A 66 2.71 9.49 -6.40
N LEU A 67 2.90 8.40 -7.15
CA LEU A 67 4.00 8.29 -8.10
C LEU A 67 3.91 9.29 -9.26
N ARG A 68 2.70 9.67 -9.71
CA ARG A 68 2.50 10.67 -10.77
C ARG A 68 2.94 12.07 -10.36
N LEU A 69 2.86 12.41 -9.07
CA LEU A 69 3.33 13.71 -8.56
C LEU A 69 4.85 13.88 -8.68
N LEU A 70 5.60 12.78 -8.66
CA LEU A 70 7.06 12.81 -8.74
C LEU A 70 7.52 13.24 -10.15
N PRO A 71 8.55 14.10 -10.26
CA PRO A 71 9.05 14.55 -11.55
C PRO A 71 9.71 13.40 -12.33
N ARG A 72 9.29 13.21 -13.59
CA ARG A 72 9.90 12.24 -14.51
C ARG A 72 11.26 12.73 -15.01
N GLY A 73 12.23 11.84 -15.12
CA GLY A 73 13.57 12.10 -15.66
C GLY A 73 14.53 12.88 -14.74
N ALA A 74 14.01 13.66 -13.79
CA ALA A 74 14.83 14.54 -12.94
C ALA A 74 15.81 13.79 -12.02
N TRP A 75 15.52 12.53 -11.68
CA TRP A 75 16.30 11.71 -10.76
C TRP A 75 16.94 10.50 -11.44
N VAL A 76 17.05 10.54 -12.76
CA VAL A 76 17.71 9.50 -13.55
C VAL A 76 19.20 9.85 -13.66
N PRO A 77 20.11 8.99 -13.16
CA PRO A 77 21.55 9.20 -13.30
C PRO A 77 21.97 9.26 -14.77
N ARG A 78 22.79 10.26 -15.12
CA ARG A 78 23.39 10.46 -16.44
C ARG A 78 24.83 9.96 -16.43
N GLY A 79 25.17 9.06 -17.35
CA GLY A 79 26.53 8.53 -17.51
C GLY A 79 26.92 7.43 -16.50
N ALA A 80 28.13 6.87 -16.67
CA ALA A 80 28.63 5.77 -15.85
C ALA A 80 29.10 6.22 -14.46
N VAL A 81 29.82 7.35 -14.40
CA VAL A 81 30.37 7.90 -13.14
C VAL A 81 29.26 8.26 -12.15
N GLN A 82 28.24 8.99 -12.61
CA GLN A 82 27.14 9.36 -11.71
C GLN A 82 26.41 8.13 -11.17
N ARG A 83 26.23 7.08 -11.99
CA ARG A 83 25.64 5.80 -11.52
C ARG A 83 26.47 5.12 -10.44
N LEU A 84 27.80 5.18 -10.53
CA LEU A 84 28.71 4.60 -9.55
C LEU A 84 28.59 5.30 -8.19
N LEU A 85 28.31 6.59 -8.18
CA LEU A 85 28.21 7.40 -6.96
C LEU A 85 26.81 7.41 -6.30
N PHE A 86 25.88 6.58 -6.78
CA PHE A 86 24.53 6.43 -6.21
C PHE A 86 23.81 7.79 -5.97
N PRO A 87 23.48 8.54 -7.03
CA PRO A 87 22.96 9.88 -6.89
C PRO A 87 21.49 9.84 -6.44
N PHE A 88 21.01 10.95 -5.86
CA PHE A 88 19.64 11.13 -5.40
C PHE A 88 19.19 10.14 -4.29
N PRO A 89 19.97 9.98 -3.20
CA PRO A 89 19.70 8.96 -2.18
C PRO A 89 18.32 9.15 -1.51
N ARG A 90 17.92 10.38 -1.20
CA ARG A 90 16.61 10.68 -0.58
C ARG A 90 15.44 10.35 -1.49
N GLN A 91 15.58 10.61 -2.79
CA GLN A 91 14.55 10.34 -3.78
C GLN A 91 14.36 8.83 -3.97
N GLN A 92 15.48 8.10 -4.06
CA GLN A 92 15.46 6.63 -4.14
C GLN A 92 14.82 6.03 -2.88
N GLU A 93 15.10 6.59 -1.70
CA GLU A 93 14.50 6.16 -0.43
C GLU A 93 12.98 6.38 -0.41
N CYS A 94 12.47 7.51 -0.87
CA CYS A 94 11.02 7.74 -0.99
C CYS A 94 10.35 6.68 -1.88
N GLY A 95 10.95 6.35 -3.03
CA GLY A 95 10.42 5.28 -3.90
C GLY A 95 10.47 3.89 -3.25
N LEU A 96 11.48 3.61 -2.41
CA LEU A 96 11.55 2.37 -1.64
C LEU A 96 10.47 2.29 -0.58
N ARG A 97 10.30 3.36 0.21
CA ARG A 97 9.26 3.45 1.25
C ARG A 97 7.85 3.29 0.69
N LEU A 98 7.60 3.85 -0.49
CA LEU A 98 6.32 3.68 -1.17
C LEU A 98 6.06 2.20 -1.48
N LEU A 99 7.05 1.51 -2.09
CA LEU A 99 6.96 0.08 -2.37
C LEU A 99 6.91 -0.79 -1.10
N GLU A 100 7.59 -0.38 -0.02
CA GLU A 100 7.51 -1.05 1.29
C GLU A 100 6.12 -0.91 1.91
N CYS A 101 5.49 0.24 1.75
CA CYS A 101 4.13 0.47 2.19
C CYS A 101 3.14 -0.41 1.40
N MET A 102 3.31 -0.49 0.07
CA MET A 102 2.53 -1.42 -0.76
C MET A 102 2.71 -2.87 -0.30
N GLU A 103 3.95 -3.30 -0.07
CA GLU A 103 4.28 -4.65 0.41
C GLU A 103 3.62 -4.95 1.76
N ARG A 104 3.75 -4.03 2.74
CA ARG A 104 3.18 -4.18 4.08
C ARG A 104 1.66 -4.31 4.06
N HIS A 105 0.98 -3.59 3.17
CA HIS A 105 -0.49 -3.62 3.04
C HIS A 105 -0.99 -4.66 2.03
N GLY A 106 -0.10 -5.46 1.44
CA GLY A 106 -0.44 -6.53 0.50
C GLY A 106 -0.91 -6.02 -0.87
N VAL A 107 -0.53 -4.80 -1.25
CA VAL A 107 -0.87 -4.20 -2.54
C VAL A 107 0.15 -4.61 -3.59
N MET A 108 -0.31 -5.35 -4.61
CA MET A 108 0.56 -5.79 -5.71
C MET A 108 0.77 -4.65 -6.72
N PRO A 109 2.03 -4.29 -7.03
CA PRO A 109 2.33 -3.34 -8.09
C PRO A 109 1.94 -3.86 -9.48
N ASP A 110 1.43 -2.97 -10.32
CA ASP A 110 1.00 -3.28 -11.69
C ASP A 110 1.96 -2.75 -12.77
N ALA A 111 1.56 -2.89 -14.03
CA ALA A 111 2.33 -2.39 -15.17
C ALA A 111 2.46 -0.86 -15.15
N GLU A 112 1.44 -0.14 -14.68
CA GLU A 112 1.49 1.31 -14.51
C GLU A 112 2.51 1.72 -13.44
N THR A 113 2.50 1.06 -12.28
CA THR A 113 3.48 1.29 -11.20
C THR A 113 4.90 1.16 -11.75
N ARG A 114 5.15 0.11 -12.54
CA ARG A 114 6.44 -0.11 -13.21
C ARG A 114 6.79 1.03 -14.16
N PHE A 115 5.84 1.46 -15.00
CA PHE A 115 6.04 2.55 -15.95
C PHE A 115 6.38 3.87 -15.25
N LEU A 116 5.65 4.22 -14.19
CA LEU A 116 5.88 5.44 -13.41
C LEU A 116 7.26 5.42 -12.74
N LEU A 117 7.62 4.31 -12.08
CA LEU A 117 8.93 4.16 -11.44
C LEU A 117 10.08 4.24 -12.46
N LEU A 118 9.90 3.68 -13.66
CA LEU A 118 10.88 3.78 -14.74
C LEU A 118 11.07 5.23 -15.18
N GLY A 119 9.97 5.97 -15.33
CA GLY A 119 10.01 7.38 -15.70
C GLY A 119 10.66 8.27 -14.64
N VAL A 120 10.42 8.01 -13.35
CA VAL A 120 10.92 8.84 -12.24
C VAL A 120 12.38 8.52 -11.90
N PHE A 121 12.72 7.25 -11.72
CA PHE A 121 14.01 6.82 -11.17
C PHE A 121 14.94 6.15 -12.19
N GLY A 122 14.40 5.66 -13.30
CA GLY A 122 15.16 4.96 -14.33
C GLY A 122 15.33 3.46 -14.09
N PRO A 123 15.82 2.71 -15.09
CA PRO A 123 15.80 1.25 -15.12
C PRO A 123 16.75 0.57 -14.12
N ARG A 124 17.84 1.24 -13.72
CA ARG A 124 18.84 0.70 -12.78
C ARG A 124 18.68 1.28 -11.36
N SER A 125 17.50 1.77 -11.02
CA SER A 125 17.21 2.37 -9.73
C SER A 125 16.94 1.34 -8.63
N ARG A 126 17.08 1.76 -7.36
CA ARG A 126 16.78 0.90 -6.21
C ARG A 126 15.29 0.54 -6.13
N PRO A 127 14.33 1.48 -6.34
CA PRO A 127 12.91 1.16 -6.41
C PRO A 127 12.59 0.11 -7.47
N LEU A 128 13.15 0.21 -8.69
CA LEU A 128 12.89 -0.80 -9.72
C LEU A 128 13.37 -2.20 -9.33
N ARG A 129 14.55 -2.30 -8.69
CA ARG A 129 15.02 -3.60 -8.19
C ARG A 129 14.12 -4.15 -7.09
N LYS A 130 13.58 -3.29 -6.22
CA LYS A 130 12.60 -3.72 -5.20
C LYS A 130 11.30 -4.19 -5.84
N LEU A 131 10.76 -3.44 -6.80
CA LEU A 131 9.58 -3.82 -7.58
C LEU A 131 9.75 -5.21 -8.21
N GLN A 132 10.87 -5.46 -8.87
CA GLN A 132 11.18 -6.76 -9.49
C GLN A 132 11.20 -7.88 -8.44
N ARG A 133 11.83 -7.66 -7.28
CA ARG A 133 11.81 -8.63 -6.19
C ARG A 133 10.40 -8.88 -5.68
N MET A 134 9.59 -7.84 -5.48
CA MET A 134 8.20 -7.98 -5.05
C MET A 134 7.39 -8.80 -6.05
N GLN A 135 7.45 -8.45 -7.34
CA GLN A 135 6.72 -9.17 -8.40
C GLN A 135 7.16 -10.62 -8.54
N PHE A 136 8.44 -10.91 -8.27
CA PHE A 136 8.95 -12.28 -8.33
C PHE A 136 8.59 -13.09 -7.09
N TRP A 137 8.80 -12.54 -5.89
CA TRP A 137 8.68 -13.28 -4.63
C TRP A 137 7.25 -13.30 -4.08
N LEU A 138 6.51 -12.19 -4.08
CA LEU A 138 5.19 -12.12 -3.43
C LEU A 138 4.18 -13.14 -3.99
N PRO A 139 4.05 -13.36 -5.31
CA PRO A 139 3.12 -14.37 -5.82
C PRO A 139 3.50 -15.80 -5.43
N ARG A 140 4.78 -16.07 -5.19
CA ARG A 140 5.29 -17.38 -4.76
C ARG A 140 5.07 -17.62 -3.27
N LEU A 141 5.11 -16.54 -2.48
CA LEU A 141 4.97 -16.62 -1.03
C LEU A 141 3.52 -16.47 -0.54
N ARG A 142 2.59 -16.04 -1.41
CA ARG A 142 1.18 -15.76 -1.03
C ARG A 142 0.45 -16.95 -0.39
N HIS A 143 0.86 -18.18 -0.73
CA HIS A 143 0.25 -19.43 -0.25
C HIS A 143 1.26 -20.31 0.48
N LEU A 144 2.35 -19.74 0.99
CA LEU A 144 3.36 -20.51 1.71
C LEU A 144 2.86 -20.95 3.09
N ASP A 145 1.95 -20.20 3.70
CA ASP A 145 1.35 -20.56 4.98
C ASP A 145 0.33 -21.69 4.78
N PRO A 146 0.53 -22.89 5.36
CA PRO A 146 -0.43 -23.99 5.29
C PRO A 146 -1.76 -23.65 5.98
N HIS A 147 -1.78 -22.62 6.83
CA HIS A 147 -2.95 -22.20 7.61
C HIS A 147 -3.19 -20.69 7.39
N PRO A 148 -3.79 -20.25 6.29
CA PRO A 148 -3.96 -18.81 6.03
C PRO A 148 -4.87 -18.14 7.08
N LEU A 149 -4.53 -16.91 7.47
CA LEU A 149 -5.38 -16.08 8.32
C LEU A 149 -6.51 -15.43 7.50
N PRO A 150 -7.69 -15.20 8.11
CA PRO A 150 -8.74 -14.42 7.45
C PRO A 150 -8.24 -12.99 7.15
N PRO A 151 -8.62 -12.39 6.01
CA PRO A 151 -8.15 -11.05 5.60
C PRO A 151 -8.42 -9.94 6.61
N ARG A 152 -9.47 -10.11 7.43
CA ARG A 152 -9.77 -9.29 8.60
C ARG A 152 -9.85 -10.21 9.81
N LEU A 153 -8.99 -9.96 10.80
CA LEU A 153 -9.03 -10.68 12.06
C LEU A 153 -10.26 -10.23 12.86
N PRO A 154 -11.01 -11.16 13.46
CA PRO A 154 -12.11 -10.80 14.34
C PRO A 154 -11.56 -10.11 15.60
N PRO A 155 -12.14 -9.00 16.06
CA PRO A 155 -11.61 -8.28 17.22
C PRO A 155 -11.82 -9.06 18.54
N GLY A 156 -10.99 -8.76 19.54
CA GLY A 156 -11.17 -9.21 20.92
C GLY A 156 -10.92 -10.71 21.14
N LEU A 157 -11.83 -11.37 21.88
CA LEU A 157 -11.70 -12.76 22.32
C LEU A 157 -11.57 -13.75 21.15
N ALA A 158 -12.24 -13.46 20.03
CA ALA A 158 -12.20 -14.31 18.84
C ALA A 158 -10.79 -14.37 18.22
N ALA A 159 -10.06 -13.25 18.15
CA ALA A 159 -8.65 -13.26 17.74
C ALA A 159 -7.76 -14.01 18.74
N ALA A 160 -7.99 -13.83 20.04
CA ALA A 160 -7.23 -14.53 21.08
C ALA A 160 -7.42 -16.05 20.98
N ARG A 161 -8.67 -16.52 20.80
CA ARG A 161 -9.00 -17.92 20.59
C ARG A 161 -8.35 -18.48 19.33
N LEU A 162 -8.40 -17.74 18.21
CA LEU A 162 -7.74 -18.12 16.96
C LEU A 162 -6.22 -18.24 17.15
N GLY A 163 -5.61 -17.31 17.90
CA GLY A 163 -4.18 -17.36 18.23
C GLY A 163 -3.80 -18.61 19.03
N LEU A 164 -4.56 -18.91 20.08
CA LEU A 164 -4.34 -20.11 20.90
C LEU A 164 -4.51 -21.41 20.11
N GLN A 165 -5.52 -21.48 19.23
CA GLN A 165 -5.73 -22.62 18.34
C GLN A 165 -4.56 -22.87 17.39
N ARG A 166 -3.83 -21.82 16.98
CA ARG A 166 -2.65 -21.95 16.10
C ARG A 166 -1.37 -22.30 16.84
N ILE A 167 -1.23 -21.87 18.10
CA ILE A 167 -0.08 -22.22 18.94
C ILE A 167 -0.19 -23.65 19.45
N ALA A 168 -1.42 -24.16 19.63
CA ALA A 168 -1.66 -25.52 20.05
C ALA A 168 -0.98 -26.52 19.10
N ALA A 169 -0.12 -27.38 19.66
CA ALA A 169 0.64 -28.38 18.89
C ALA A 169 -0.25 -29.49 18.31
N GLU A 170 -1.44 -29.69 18.88
CA GLU A 170 -2.39 -30.73 18.52
C GLU A 170 -3.49 -30.17 17.59
N PRO A 171 -3.62 -30.64 16.34
CA PRO A 171 -4.71 -30.26 15.43
C PRO A 171 -6.04 -30.86 15.92
N GLY A 172 -6.66 -30.20 16.89
CA GLY A 172 -7.88 -30.66 17.57
C GLY A 172 -8.03 -30.17 19.01
N ALA A 173 -7.04 -29.44 19.55
CA ALA A 173 -7.11 -28.90 20.90
C ALA A 173 -8.31 -27.95 21.09
N THR A 174 -9.18 -28.29 22.02
CA THR A 174 -10.31 -27.44 22.40
C THR A 174 -9.83 -26.38 23.39
N VAL A 175 -9.78 -25.12 22.95
CA VAL A 175 -9.50 -23.99 23.84
C VAL A 175 -10.79 -23.65 24.60
N THR A 176 -10.83 -23.97 25.89
CA THR A 176 -11.85 -23.51 26.84
C THR A 176 -11.42 -22.17 27.42
N LEU A 177 -12.30 -21.17 27.32
CA LEU A 177 -12.12 -19.81 27.85
C LEU A 177 -13.16 -19.54 28.94
#